data_AF-A0A957Z128-F1
#
_entry.id   AF-A0A957Z128-F1
#
_cell.length_a   1.000
_cell.length_b   1.000
_cell.length_c   1.000
_cell.angle_alpha   90.00
_cell.angle_beta   90.00
_cell.angle_gamma   90.00
#
_symmetry.space_group_name_H-M   'P 1'
#
loop_
_entity.id
_entity.type
_entity.pdbx_description
1 polymer ?
#
loop_
_entity_poly.entity_id
_entity_poly.type
_entity_poly.pdbx_seq_one_letter_code
_entity_poly.pdbx_strand_id
1 'polypeptide(L)'
;MNFGHVTSPEIEEIDFSLPPDHRLSWFSGKKVKDPKIYIGCGKWGIPEWVGPLYPEGTKEKDYLSHYVQRFNSIELNGTFYRLSRKSLETWAKEASGQNFVYCPKWSQRISHFKRLEDVG
;
A
#
# COMPACT_ATOMS: atom_id res chain seq x y z
N MET A 1 -5.28 0.24 -20.67
CA MET A 1 -5.85 -1.07 -20.26
C MET A 1 -6.43 -0.87 -18.87
N ASN A 2 -7.75 -0.91 -18.70
CA ASN A 2 -8.42 -0.71 -17.39
C ASN A 2 -8.64 -2.07 -16.70
N PHE A 3 -7.57 -2.86 -16.61
CA PHE A 3 -7.67 -4.18 -15.99
C PHE A 3 -7.94 -4.03 -14.48
N GLY A 4 -9.05 -4.59 -14.01
CA GLY A 4 -9.46 -4.53 -12.59
C GLY A 4 -10.09 -3.21 -12.14
N HIS A 5 -10.39 -2.28 -13.06
CA HIS A 5 -11.17 -1.09 -12.72
C HIS A 5 -12.66 -1.44 -12.68
N VAL A 6 -13.34 -1.04 -11.61
CA VAL A 6 -14.78 -1.21 -11.41
C VAL A 6 -15.37 0.18 -11.18
N THR A 7 -16.42 0.53 -11.92
CA THR A 7 -17.14 1.80 -11.75
C THR A 7 -18.10 1.74 -10.56
N SER A 8 -18.54 2.89 -10.04
CA SER A 8 -19.45 2.93 -8.89
C SER A 8 -20.77 2.17 -9.11
N PRO A 9 -21.43 2.20 -10.29
CA PRO A 9 -22.61 1.36 -10.51
C PRO A 9 -22.28 -0.13 -10.54
N GLU A 10 -21.15 -0.50 -11.13
CA GLU A 10 -20.73 -1.91 -11.22
C GLU A 10 -20.37 -2.50 -9.86
N ILE A 11 -19.84 -1.70 -8.91
CA ILE A 11 -19.46 -2.22 -7.59
C ILE A 11 -20.66 -2.72 -6.78
N GLU A 12 -21.84 -2.12 -7.00
CA GLU A 12 -23.08 -2.50 -6.33
C GLU A 12 -23.62 -3.83 -6.85
N GLU A 13 -23.24 -4.22 -8.06
CA GLU A 13 -23.65 -5.48 -8.70
C GLU A 13 -22.69 -6.65 -8.41
N ILE A 14 -21.54 -6.39 -7.78
CA ILE A 14 -20.55 -7.43 -7.46
C ILE A 14 -21.01 -8.25 -6.25
N ASP A 15 -21.20 -9.55 -6.46
CA ASP A 15 -21.32 -10.51 -5.36
C ASP A 15 -19.94 -10.77 -4.73
N PHE A 16 -19.74 -10.23 -3.53
CA PHE A 16 -18.52 -10.45 -2.73
C PHE A 16 -18.55 -11.75 -1.92
N SER A 17 -19.58 -12.59 -2.07
CA SER A 17 -19.64 -13.90 -1.44
C SER A 17 -18.51 -14.78 -1.96
N LEU A 18 -17.92 -15.58 -1.05
CA LEU A 18 -16.95 -16.57 -1.46
C LEU A 18 -17.67 -17.68 -2.25
N PRO A 19 -17.08 -18.19 -3.34
CA PRO A 19 -17.71 -19.24 -4.13
C PRO A 19 -17.86 -20.53 -3.29
N PRO A 20 -18.80 -21.43 -3.59
CA PRO A 20 -19.03 -22.63 -2.79
C PRO A 20 -17.77 -23.50 -2.59
N ASP A 21 -16.87 -23.53 -3.56
CA ASP A 21 -15.59 -24.25 -3.54
C ASP A 21 -14.43 -23.45 -2.92
N HIS A 22 -14.74 -22.32 -2.27
CA HIS A 22 -13.76 -21.54 -1.55
C HIS A 22 -13.01 -22.40 -0.52
N ARG A 23 -11.69 -22.22 -0.49
CA ARG A 23 -10.80 -23.07 0.30
C ARG A 23 -10.38 -22.40 1.59
N LEU A 24 -11.34 -21.87 2.36
CA LEU A 24 -11.04 -21.32 3.68
C LEU A 24 -10.41 -22.37 4.61
N SER A 25 -10.72 -23.64 4.40
CA SER A 25 -10.10 -24.79 5.09
C SER A 25 -8.59 -24.92 4.86
N TRP A 26 -8.02 -24.29 3.84
CA TRP A 26 -6.56 -24.23 3.65
C TRP A 26 -5.86 -23.40 4.72
N PHE A 27 -6.56 -22.46 5.33
CA PHE A 27 -6.03 -21.70 6.43
C PHE A 27 -6.26 -22.47 7.73
N SER A 28 -5.23 -23.19 8.20
CA SER A 28 -5.23 -23.85 9.52
C SER A 28 -4.99 -22.89 10.69
N GLY A 29 -5.20 -21.59 10.46
CA GLY A 29 -4.92 -20.54 11.43
C GLY A 29 -5.91 -20.54 12.58
N LYS A 30 -5.43 -20.27 13.79
CA LYS A 30 -6.33 -19.97 14.93
C LYS A 30 -6.96 -18.61 14.71
N LYS A 31 -8.28 -18.52 14.88
CA LYS A 31 -8.98 -17.23 14.88
C LYS A 31 -8.38 -16.34 15.96
N VAL A 32 -7.88 -15.16 15.55
CA VAL A 32 -7.39 -14.15 16.46
C VAL A 32 -8.56 -13.27 16.87
N LYS A 33 -8.71 -13.02 18.18
CA LYS A 33 -9.82 -12.21 18.72
C LYS A 33 -9.76 -10.76 18.21
N ASP A 34 -8.56 -10.18 18.22
CA ASP A 34 -8.31 -8.77 17.87
C ASP A 34 -7.10 -8.68 16.91
N PRO A 35 -7.29 -8.97 15.60
CA PRO A 35 -6.19 -8.93 14.65
C PRO A 35 -5.70 -7.49 14.44
N LYS A 36 -4.37 -7.31 14.36
CA LYS A 36 -3.80 -6.04 13.89
C LYS A 36 -3.96 -5.97 12.37
N ILE A 37 -4.71 -4.96 11.90
CA ILE A 37 -4.98 -4.77 10.47
C ILE A 37 -4.24 -3.54 9.99
N TYR A 38 -3.52 -3.71 8.88
CA TYR A 38 -2.83 -2.63 8.17
C TYR A 38 -3.50 -2.46 6.80
N ILE A 39 -3.96 -1.25 6.52
CA ILE A 39 -4.69 -0.88 5.31
C ILE A 39 -3.92 0.25 4.63
N GLY A 40 -3.75 0.13 3.33
CA GLY A 40 -2.99 1.07 2.52
C GLY A 40 -3.09 0.74 1.04
N CYS A 41 -2.37 1.52 0.24
CA CYS A 41 -2.35 1.46 -1.22
C CYS A 41 -0.91 1.22 -1.72
N GLY A 42 -0.73 1.07 -3.03
CA GLY A 42 0.61 0.92 -3.64
C GLY A 42 1.37 2.23 -3.92
N LYS A 43 0.72 3.38 -3.71
CA LYS A 43 1.27 4.73 -3.89
C LYS A 43 0.41 5.77 -3.14
N TRP A 44 1.03 6.87 -2.69
CA TRP A 44 0.35 8.06 -2.17
C TRP A 44 0.22 9.19 -3.21
N GLY A 45 1.08 9.16 -4.25
CA GLY A 45 1.17 10.19 -5.28
C GLY A 45 0.06 10.11 -6.32
N ILE A 46 -1.19 10.32 -5.92
CA ILE A 46 -2.37 10.27 -6.79
C ILE A 46 -3.02 11.66 -6.78
N PRO A 47 -2.84 12.49 -7.83
CA PRO A 47 -3.42 13.83 -7.89
C PRO A 47 -4.94 13.86 -7.78
N GLU A 48 -5.62 12.83 -8.28
CA GLU A 48 -7.08 12.68 -8.27
C GLU A 48 -7.64 12.54 -6.85
N TRP A 49 -6.79 12.34 -5.85
CA TRP A 49 -7.17 12.30 -4.45
C TRP A 49 -7.28 13.68 -3.82
N VAL A 50 -6.84 14.76 -4.49
CA VAL A 50 -7.06 16.15 -4.02
C VAL A 50 -8.54 16.50 -4.15
N GLY A 51 -9.17 16.85 -3.03
CA GLY A 51 -10.61 17.00 -2.87
C GLY A 51 -11.21 15.79 -2.15
N PRO A 52 -11.30 14.60 -2.78
CA PRO A 52 -11.94 13.44 -2.18
C PRO A 52 -11.26 12.88 -0.93
N LEU A 53 -9.93 12.93 -0.89
CA LEU A 53 -9.15 12.34 0.20
C LEU A 53 -8.22 13.38 0.82
N TYR A 54 -7.41 14.07 0.02
CA TYR A 54 -6.56 15.17 0.45
C TYR A 54 -7.34 16.50 0.43
N PRO A 55 -7.05 17.46 1.32
CA PRO A 55 -7.70 18.77 1.29
C PRO A 55 -7.56 19.46 -0.08
N GLU A 56 -8.55 20.28 -0.46
CA GLU A 56 -8.45 21.06 -1.69
C GLU A 56 -7.19 21.94 -1.70
N GLY A 57 -6.55 22.05 -2.85
CA GLY A 57 -5.30 22.82 -3.02
C GLY A 57 -4.05 22.17 -2.41
N THR A 58 -4.14 20.92 -1.93
CA THR A 58 -2.96 20.18 -1.45
C THR A 58 -1.90 20.08 -2.56
N LYS A 59 -0.66 20.45 -2.23
CA LYS A 59 0.47 20.34 -3.15
C LYS A 59 1.05 18.92 -3.09
N GLU A 60 1.59 18.45 -4.20
CA GLU A 60 2.14 17.09 -4.31
C GLU A 60 3.16 16.74 -3.23
N LYS A 61 4.02 17.70 -2.86
CA LYS A 61 5.02 17.53 -1.78
C LYS A 61 4.39 17.18 -0.42
N ASP A 62 3.12 17.52 -0.21
CA ASP A 62 2.39 17.35 1.04
C ASP A 62 1.48 16.09 0.99
N TYR A 63 1.44 15.36 -0.14
CA TYR A 63 0.58 14.16 -0.25
C TYR A 63 0.90 13.09 0.78
N LEU A 64 2.19 12.82 1.05
CA LEU A 64 2.58 11.81 2.03
C LEU A 64 2.12 12.19 3.44
N SER A 65 2.26 13.46 3.83
CA SER A 65 1.85 13.93 5.16
C SER A 65 0.34 13.76 5.37
N HIS A 66 -0.47 13.96 4.34
CA HIS A 66 -1.90 13.71 4.38
C HIS A 66 -2.25 12.21 4.32
N TYR A 67 -1.49 11.43 3.57
CA TYR A 67 -1.70 9.99 3.41
C TYR A 67 -1.54 9.25 4.75
N VAL A 68 -0.47 9.53 5.50
CA VAL A 68 -0.17 8.86 6.78
C VAL A 68 -1.17 9.18 7.89
N GLN A 69 -1.98 10.22 7.73
CA GLN A 69 -3.07 10.57 8.65
C GLN A 69 -4.35 9.76 8.38
N ARG A 70 -4.46 9.12 7.21
CA ARG A 70 -5.69 8.44 6.74
C ARG A 70 -5.51 6.93 6.66
N PHE A 71 -4.31 6.48 6.35
CA PHE A 71 -3.93 5.08 6.28
C PHE A 71 -2.84 4.76 7.30
N ASN A 72 -2.75 3.50 7.72
CA ASN A 72 -1.72 3.05 8.67
C ASN A 72 -0.62 2.19 8.00
N SER A 73 -0.67 2.03 6.69
CA SER A 73 0.41 1.38 5.95
C SER A 73 0.50 1.80 4.48
N ILE A 74 1.59 1.40 3.81
CA ILE A 74 1.73 1.50 2.36
C ILE A 74 2.56 0.35 1.78
N GLU A 75 2.16 -0.20 0.64
CA GLU A 75 3.06 -0.97 -0.23
C GLU A 75 3.94 0.00 -1.02
N LEU A 76 5.23 0.07 -0.66
CA LEU A 76 6.15 1.06 -1.21
C LEU A 76 6.98 0.49 -2.35
N ASN A 77 6.62 0.89 -3.57
CA ASN A 77 7.31 0.50 -4.79
C ASN A 77 8.60 1.29 -5.09
N GLY A 78 8.77 2.49 -4.50
CA GLY A 78 9.90 3.36 -4.82
C GLY A 78 11.28 2.72 -4.61
N THR A 79 11.40 1.87 -3.58
CA THR A 79 12.62 1.15 -3.22
C THR A 79 13.03 0.07 -4.23
N PHE A 80 12.08 -0.39 -5.05
CA PHE A 80 12.33 -1.37 -6.11
C PHE A 80 13.35 -0.83 -7.12
N TYR A 81 13.15 0.41 -7.58
CA TYR A 81 13.97 1.04 -8.62
C TYR A 81 15.20 1.74 -8.07
N ARG A 82 15.02 2.54 -7.02
CA ARG A 82 16.12 3.33 -6.43
C ARG A 82 15.91 3.50 -4.93
N LEU A 83 16.96 3.19 -4.18
CA LEU A 83 17.00 3.45 -2.75
C LEU A 83 17.89 4.66 -2.48
N SER A 84 17.32 5.71 -1.89
CA SER A 84 18.05 6.91 -1.46
C SER A 84 17.84 7.13 0.02
N ARG A 85 18.94 7.27 0.78
CA ARG A 85 18.90 7.58 2.20
C ARG A 85 18.07 8.84 2.49
N LYS A 86 18.29 9.91 1.71
CA LYS A 86 17.54 11.17 1.84
C LYS A 86 16.03 10.98 1.69
N SER A 87 15.61 10.13 0.74
CA SER A 87 14.19 9.84 0.53
C SER A 87 13.61 9.06 1.71
N LEU A 88 14.33 8.05 2.22
CA LEU A 88 13.91 7.29 3.39
C LEU A 88 13.77 8.16 4.64
N GLU A 89 14.75 9.03 4.90
CA GLU A 89 14.72 9.98 6.02
C GLU A 89 13.54 10.94 5.91
N THR A 90 13.25 11.42 4.69
CA THR A 90 12.09 12.27 4.44
C THR A 90 10.79 11.52 4.74
N TRP A 91 10.62 10.31 4.20
CA TRP A 91 9.41 9.53 4.43
C TRP A 91 9.22 9.16 5.90
N ALA A 92 10.28 8.73 6.58
CA ALA A 92 10.25 8.44 8.00
C ALA A 92 9.86 9.67 8.83
N LYS A 93 10.33 10.86 8.45
CA LYS A 93 9.94 12.12 9.09
C LYS A 93 8.45 12.41 8.90
N GLU A 94 7.90 12.25 7.70
CA GLU A 94 6.47 12.51 7.43
C GLU A 94 5.55 11.57 8.24
N ALA A 95 5.95 10.31 8.42
CA ALA A 95 5.21 9.34 9.23
C ALA A 95 5.45 9.47 10.75
N SER A 96 6.32 10.38 11.19
CA SER A 96 6.70 10.50 12.60
C SER A 96 5.48 10.83 13.48
N GLY A 97 5.35 10.11 14.59
CA GLY A 97 4.21 10.24 15.50
C GLY A 97 2.92 9.57 15.03
N GLN A 98 2.91 8.93 13.86
CA GLN A 98 1.78 8.12 13.38
C GLN A 98 2.04 6.63 13.63
N ASN A 99 0.98 5.84 13.82
CA ASN A 99 1.06 4.39 13.81
C ASN A 99 1.09 3.87 12.36
N PHE A 100 2.16 4.17 11.63
CA PHE A 100 2.28 3.94 10.20
C PHE A 100 3.42 2.97 9.87
N VAL A 101 3.16 2.01 8.97
CA VAL A 101 4.15 1.01 8.54
C VAL A 101 4.39 1.05 7.04
N TYR A 102 5.66 1.12 6.65
CA TYR A 102 6.08 0.96 5.26
C TYR A 102 6.32 -0.52 4.94
N CYS A 103 5.78 -0.99 3.83
CA CYS A 103 6.07 -2.30 3.24
C CYS A 103 6.87 -2.11 1.93
N PRO A 104 8.19 -1.87 2.00
CA PRO A 104 9.00 -1.63 0.81
C PRO A 104 9.19 -2.89 -0.02
N LYS A 105 9.05 -2.79 -1.34
CA LYS A 105 9.52 -3.84 -2.25
C LYS A 105 11.04 -3.94 -2.20
N TRP A 106 11.53 -5.17 -2.22
CA TRP A 106 12.94 -5.46 -2.43
C TRP A 106 13.45 -4.78 -3.71
N SER A 107 14.67 -4.25 -3.67
CA SER A 107 15.28 -3.67 -4.88
C SER A 107 15.29 -4.68 -6.02
N GLN A 108 15.07 -4.22 -7.25
CA GLN A 108 15.17 -5.06 -8.46
C GLN A 108 16.56 -5.70 -8.60
N ARG A 109 17.60 -5.09 -8.03
CA ARG A 109 18.95 -5.68 -7.97
C ARG A 109 18.95 -7.01 -7.21
N ILE A 110 18.17 -7.11 -6.13
CA ILE A 110 18.07 -8.29 -5.29
C ILE A 110 17.13 -9.31 -5.93
N SER A 111 15.90 -8.91 -6.26
CA SER A 111 14.83 -9.83 -6.68
C SER A 111 14.91 -10.24 -8.14
N HIS A 112 15.33 -9.36 -9.06
CA HIS A 112 15.29 -9.62 -10.50
C HIS A 112 16.68 -9.90 -11.08
N PHE A 113 17.69 -9.12 -10.70
CA PHE A 113 19.04 -9.28 -11.28
C PHE A 113 19.80 -10.41 -10.60
N LYS A 114 19.87 -10.39 -9.26
CA LYS A 114 20.51 -11.46 -8.48
C LYS A 114 19.57 -12.62 -8.16
N ARG A 115 18.25 -12.48 -8.38
CA ARG A 115 17.26 -13.54 -8.15
C ARG A 115 17.37 -14.19 -6.75
N LEU A 116 17.69 -13.36 -5.75
CA LEU A 116 17.91 -13.75 -4.34
C LEU A 116 19.18 -14.58 -4.07
N GLU A 117 20.11 -14.68 -5.02
CA GLU A 117 21.41 -15.35 -4.84
C GLU A 117 22.48 -14.36 -4.34
N ASP A 118 23.24 -14.75 -3.32
CA ASP A 118 24.37 -13.97 -2.75
C ASP A 118 24.02 -12.49 -2.46
N VAL A 119 22.92 -12.27 -1.73
CA VAL A 119 22.35 -10.94 -1.41
C VAL A 119 22.56 -10.51 0.06
N GLY A 120 23.55 -11.08 0.77
CA GLY A 120 23.90 -10.78 2.16
C GLY A 120 25.00 -9.74 2.34
#